data_AF-A0A2T2NPM0-F1
#
_entry.id   AF-A0A2T2NPM0-F1
#
_cell.length_a   1.000
_cell.length_b   1.000
_cell.length_c   1.000
_cell.angle_alpha   90.00
_cell.angle_beta   90.00
_cell.angle_gamma   90.00
#
_symmetry.space_group_name_H-M   'P 1'
#
loop_
_entity.id
_entity.type
_entity.pdbx_description
1 polymer ?
#
loop_
_entity_poly.entity_id
_entity_poly.type
_entity_poly.pdbx_seq_one_letter_code
_entity_poly.pdbx_strand_id
1 'polypeptide(L)' 'MPYVWDTFETYRLTRNSLEQFLRDLHGPYDYYIQVVNGYYQFWVPQSLTQDQREDLAEKRT' A
#
# COMPACT_ATOMS: atom_id res chain seq x y z
N MET A 1 0.69 2.30 19.15
CA MET A 1 -0.15 1.76 18.06
C MET A 1 0.64 0.66 17.39
N PRO A 2 0.17 -0.60 17.36
CA PRO A 2 0.86 -1.66 16.66
C PRO A 2 0.66 -1.46 15.16
N TYR A 3 1.75 -1.23 14.42
CA TYR A 3 1.70 -1.25 12.97
C TYR A 3 1.36 -2.66 12.49
N VAL A 4 0.63 -2.77 11.39
CA VAL A 4 0.12 -4.02 10.84
C VAL A 4 0.65 -4.25 9.43
N TRP A 5 0.90 -5.52 9.11
CA TRP A 5 1.22 -5.91 7.75
C TRP A 5 -0.04 -5.94 6.90
N ASP A 6 0.02 -5.29 5.74
CA ASP A 6 -1.00 -5.38 4.72
C ASP A 6 -0.36 -5.77 3.38
N THR A 7 -1.19 -6.25 2.47
CA THR A 7 -0.74 -6.77 1.17
C THR A 7 -1.63 -6.29 0.04
N PHE A 8 -1.01 -6.06 -1.11
CA PHE A 8 -1.71 -5.66 -2.34
C PHE A 8 -1.00 -6.24 -3.56
N GLU A 9 -1.72 -6.57 -4.62
CA GLU A 9 -1.11 -7.14 -5.82
C GLU A 9 -0.17 -6.14 -6.52
N THR A 10 0.97 -6.60 -7.05
CA THR A 10 1.88 -5.73 -7.81
C THR A 10 1.42 -5.44 -9.24
N TYR A 11 0.32 -6.05 -9.69
CA TYR A 11 -0.10 -5.98 -11.10
C TYR A 11 -0.46 -4.54 -11.51
N ARG A 12 0.29 -4.00 -12.47
CA ARG A 12 0.17 -2.63 -13.00
C ARG A 12 0.22 -1.51 -11.94
N LEU A 13 0.66 -1.82 -10.73
CA LEU A 13 0.89 -0.82 -9.70
C LEU A 13 2.39 -0.64 -9.53
N THR A 14 2.88 0.59 -9.65
CA THR A 14 4.28 0.87 -9.37
C THR A 14 4.49 1.05 -7.86
N ARG A 15 5.70 0.73 -7.38
CA ARG A 15 6.08 0.98 -5.99
C ARG A 15 5.91 2.46 -5.61
N ASN A 16 6.22 3.37 -6.52
CA ASN A 16 6.07 4.81 -6.27
C ASN A 16 4.60 5.20 -6.09
N SER A 17 3.69 4.65 -6.92
CA SER A 17 2.26 4.89 -6.78
C SER A 17 1.71 4.37 -5.44
N LEU A 18 2.16 3.19 -5.02
CA LEU A 18 1.82 2.62 -3.71
C LEU A 18 2.35 3.49 -2.57
N GLU A 19 3.63 3.86 -2.61
CA GLU A 19 4.24 4.68 -1.57
C GLU A 19 3.57 6.04 -1.46
N GLN A 20 3.27 6.69 -2.59
CA GLN A 20 2.54 7.95 -2.61
C GLN A 20 1.14 7.80 -2.03
N PHE A 21 0.41 6.74 -2.37
CA PHE A 21 -0.91 6.46 -1.78
C PHE A 21 -0.84 6.28 -0.27
N LEU A 22 0.14 5.51 0.23
CA LEU A 22 0.32 5.33 1.68
C LEU A 22 0.70 6.64 2.37
N ARG A 23 1.52 7.49 1.71
CA ARG A 23 1.88 8.81 2.21
C ARG A 23 0.67 9.75 2.28
N ASP A 24 -0.18 9.74 1.28
CA ASP A 24 -1.41 10.53 1.25
C ASP A 24 -2.40 10.06 2.33
N LEU A 25 -2.46 8.74 2.59
CA LEU A 25 -3.43 8.15 3.50
C LEU A 25 -3.03 8.23 4.98
N HIS A 26 -1.83 7.78 5.33
CA HIS A 26 -1.40 7.73 6.73
C HIS A 26 -0.38 8.82 7.08
N GLY A 27 0.07 9.63 6.12
CA GLY A 27 1.02 10.72 6.32
C GLY A 27 2.43 10.41 5.79
N PRO A 28 3.37 11.37 5.83
CA PRO A 28 4.67 11.28 5.19
C PRO A 28 5.68 10.42 5.96
N TYR A 29 5.29 9.20 6.34
CA TYR A 29 6.16 8.23 7.00
C TYR A 29 7.01 7.44 5.98
N ASP A 30 8.12 6.89 6.45
CA ASP A 30 8.92 5.93 5.68
C ASP A 30 8.29 4.53 5.81
N TYR A 31 7.40 4.19 4.88
CA TYR A 31 6.77 2.88 4.83
C TYR A 31 7.77 1.81 4.40
N TYR A 32 7.83 0.72 5.15
CA TYR A 32 8.55 -0.47 4.72
C TYR A 32 7.69 -1.21 3.69
N ILE A 33 8.16 -1.28 2.44
CA ILE A 33 7.48 -1.93 1.31
C ILE A 33 8.43 -2.96 0.68
N GLN A 34 7.98 -4.21 0.57
CA GLN A 34 8.68 -5.28 -0.12
C GLN A 34 7.76 -6.03 -1.09
N VAL A 35 8.33 -6.76 -2.05
CA VAL A 35 7.58 -7.61 -2.97
C VAL A 35 7.80 -9.07 -2.59
N VAL A 36 6.72 -9.80 -2.34
CA VAL A 36 6.74 -11.23 -2.00
C VAL A 36 5.71 -11.93 -2.89
N ASN A 37 6.16 -12.90 -3.71
CA ASN A 37 5.29 -13.70 -4.58
C ASN A 37 4.35 -12.90 -5.50
N GLY A 38 4.77 -11.72 -6.00
CA GLY A 38 3.93 -10.87 -6.85
C GLY A 38 2.91 -10.01 -6.09
N TYR A 39 3.07 -9.89 -4.78
CA TYR A 39 2.32 -8.97 -3.93
C TYR A 39 3.26 -7.97 -3.28
N TYR A 40 2.87 -6.71 -3.25
CA TYR A 40 3.40 -5.74 -2.32
C TYR A 40 2.98 -6.14 -0.92
N GLN A 41 3.93 -6.23 -0.03
CA GLN A 41 3.72 -6.36 1.41
C GLN A 41 4.30 -5.13 2.07
N PHE A 42 3.48 -4.44 2.87
CA PHE A 42 3.86 -3.17 3.47
C PHE A 42 3.40 -3.04 4.92
N TRP A 43 4.19 -2.31 5.71
CA TRP A 43 3.94 -2.12 7.14
C TRP A 43 3.33 -0.74 7.40
N VAL A 44 2.08 -0.71 7.86
CA VAL A 44 1.27 0.52 7.99
C VAL A 44 0.63 0.66 9.37
N PRO A 45 0.28 1.89 9.81
CA PRO A 45 -0.36 2.10 11.11
C PRO A 45 -1.74 1.46 11.25
N GLN A 46 -2.47 1.31 10.14
CA GLN A 46 -3.80 0.71 10.05
C GLN A 46 -3.95 0.00 8.71
N SER A 47 -4.61 -1.17 8.69
CA SER A 47 -4.92 -1.88 7.44
C SER A 47 -5.81 -1.02 6.53
N LEU A 48 -5.64 -1.21 5.22
CA LEU A 48 -6.46 -0.56 4.22
C LEU A 48 -7.90 -1.06 4.31
N THR A 49 -8.86 -0.15 4.27
CA THR A 49 -10.29 -0.48 4.13
C THR A 49 -10.57 -1.01 2.73
N GLN A 50 -11.76 -1.59 2.53
CA GLN A 50 -12.18 -2.03 1.19
C GLN A 50 -12.18 -0.86 0.19
N ASP A 51 -12.75 0.29 0.57
CA ASP A 51 -12.78 1.49 -0.27
C ASP A 51 -11.35 1.97 -0.64
N GLN A 52 -10.43 1.98 0.33
CA GLN A 52 -9.02 2.36 0.08
C GLN A 52 -8.30 1.38 -0.86
N ARG A 53 -8.67 0.09 -0.80
CA ARG A 53 -8.15 -0.92 -1.72
C ARG A 53 -8.69 -0.73 -3.13
N GLU A 54 -9.93 -0.28 -3.28
CA GLU A 54 -10.52 0.08 -4.56
C GLU A 54 -9.84 1.32 -5.14
N ASP A 55 -9.67 2.39 -4.37
CA ASP A 55 -8.92 3.59 -4.78
C ASP A 55 -7.49 3.26 -5.24
N LEU A 56 -6.81 2.36 -4.53
CA LEU A 56 -5.48 1.88 -4.90
C LEU A 56 -5.51 1.02 -6.17
N ALA A 57 -6.60 0.28 -6.42
CA ALA A 57 -6.79 -0.48 -7.65
C ALA A 57 -7.04 0.42 -8.86
N GLU A 58 -7.71 1.56 -8.71
CA GLU A 58 -7.88 2.54 -9.78
C GLU A 58 -6.55 3.16 -10.23
N LYS A 59 -5.55 3.23 -9.34
CA LYS A 59 -4.19 3.69 -9.67
C LYS A 59 -3.40 2.72 -10.57
N ARG A 60 -3.93 1.54 -10.92
CA ARG A 60 -3.31 0.52 -11.81
C ARG A 60 -3.34 0.88 -13.31
N THR A 61 -3.49 2.16 -13.66
CA THR A 61 -3.63 2.64 -15.05
C THR A 61 -2.38 2.36 -15.89
#